data_AF-A0A3M5THC0-F1
#
_entry.id   AF-A0A3M5THC0-F1
#
_cell.length_a   1.000
_cell.length_b   1.000
_cell.length_c   1.000
_cell.angle_alpha   90.00
_cell.angle_beta   90.00
_cell.angle_gamma   90.00
#
_symmetry.space_group_name_H-M   'P 1'
#
loop_
_entity.id
_entity.type
_entity.pdbx_description
1 polymer ?
#
loop_
_entity_poly.entity_id
_entity_poly.type
_entity_poly.pdbx_seq_one_letter_code
_entity_poly.pdbx_strand_id
1 'polypeptide(L)'
;MHSVMLYVWGEKSGWCLTISSYSARYFRRTSKFTGEKLDFGVKAFFSFIDPEHNDLEGLFQPALGHLGPLKSDEIYGFVPALALGGPMELKNLQKVKTIEHLTFLSQLSPLQDWGFPDV
;
A
#
# COMPACT_ATOMS: atom_id res chain seq x y z
N MET A 1 -6.81 -10.27 -5.33
CA MET A 1 -6.53 -10.05 -3.90
C MET A 1 -6.05 -8.61 -3.80
N HIS A 2 -6.96 -7.73 -3.40
CA HIS A 2 -6.78 -6.28 -3.41
C HIS A 2 -6.13 -5.86 -2.06
N SER A 3 -5.29 -4.82 -2.03
CA SER A 3 -4.40 -4.53 -0.89
C SER A 3 -4.25 -3.03 -0.66
N VAL A 4 -4.11 -2.58 0.60
CA VAL A 4 -3.58 -1.23 0.88
C VAL A 4 -2.09 -1.25 0.51
N MET A 5 -1.73 -0.61 -0.61
CA MET A 5 -0.38 -0.64 -1.17
C MET A 5 0.35 0.70 -0.99
N LEU A 6 1.62 0.64 -0.56
CA LEU A 6 2.57 1.73 -0.66
C LEU A 6 3.53 1.45 -1.82
N TYR A 7 3.58 2.36 -2.79
CA TYR A 7 4.49 2.28 -3.94
C TYR A 7 5.72 3.16 -3.68
N VAL A 8 6.91 2.57 -3.74
CA VAL A 8 8.18 3.25 -3.52
C VAL A 8 9.05 3.10 -4.76
N TRP A 9 9.58 4.21 -5.26
CA TRP A 9 10.39 4.26 -6.46
C TRP A 9 11.85 4.61 -6.16
N GLY A 10 12.77 3.75 -6.58
CA GLY A 10 14.21 3.98 -6.43
C GLY A 10 14.77 4.86 -7.53
N GLU A 11 15.18 6.08 -7.20
CA GLU A 11 15.67 7.09 -8.15
C GLU A 11 16.96 6.71 -8.89
N LYS A 12 17.82 5.89 -8.29
CA LYS A 12 19.12 5.52 -8.90
C LYS A 12 19.08 4.22 -9.68
N SER A 13 18.24 3.29 -9.23
CA SER A 13 18.33 1.89 -9.61
C SER A 13 17.09 1.40 -10.34
N GLY A 14 16.05 2.25 -10.47
CA GLY A 14 14.81 1.92 -11.19
C GLY A 14 14.04 0.78 -10.53
N TRP A 15 14.21 0.51 -9.24
CA TRP A 15 13.44 -0.51 -8.56
C TRP A 15 12.12 0.09 -8.08
N CYS A 16 11.03 -0.63 -8.33
CA CYS A 16 9.74 -0.37 -7.73
C CYS A 16 9.51 -1.38 -6.62
N LEU A 17 9.26 -0.89 -5.41
CA LEU A 17 8.87 -1.70 -4.27
C LEU A 17 7.41 -1.40 -3.97
N THR A 18 6.57 -2.43 -3.97
CA THR A 18 5.18 -2.31 -3.55
C THR A 18 5.04 -3.03 -2.22
N ILE A 19 4.59 -2.31 -1.20
CA ILE A 19 4.45 -2.80 0.18
C ILE A 19 2.97 -2.92 0.52
N SER A 20 2.51 -4.12 0.83
CA SER A 20 1.23 -4.40 1.49
C SER A 20 1.42 -4.24 3.01
N SER A 21 1.26 -3.01 3.50
CA SER A 21 1.61 -2.67 4.89
C SER A 21 0.79 -3.42 5.93
N TYR A 22 -0.48 -3.72 5.63
CA TYR A 22 -1.38 -4.44 6.53
C TYR A 22 -0.94 -5.89 6.82
N SER A 23 -0.14 -6.50 5.94
CA SER A 23 0.35 -7.88 6.05
C SER A 23 1.88 -7.98 6.20
N ALA A 24 2.57 -6.84 6.31
CA ALA A 24 4.03 -6.73 6.29
C ALA A 24 4.67 -7.48 5.10
N ARG A 25 4.01 -7.44 3.93
CA ARG A 25 4.53 -8.05 2.70
C ARG A 25 4.99 -7.01 1.71
N TYR A 26 5.99 -7.35 0.90
CA TYR A 26 6.39 -6.55 -0.25
C TYR A 26 6.65 -7.42 -1.47
N PHE A 27 6.56 -6.83 -2.65
CA PHE A 27 7.17 -7.41 -3.83
C PHE A 27 8.04 -6.36 -4.52
N ARG A 28 9.13 -6.82 -5.12
CA ARG A 28 10.09 -5.99 -5.82
C ARG A 28 9.92 -6.20 -7.32
N ARG A 29 9.90 -5.12 -8.09
CA ARG A 29 9.95 -5.17 -9.55
C ARG A 29 11.11 -4.32 -10.05
N THR A 30 11.87 -4.86 -10.99
CA THR A 30 12.80 -4.07 -11.77
C THR A 30 12.00 -3.28 -12.79
N SER A 31 12.09 -1.95 -12.74
CA SER A 31 11.45 -1.11 -13.74
C SER A 31 12.14 -1.30 -15.09
N LYS A 32 11.34 -1.34 -16.15
CA LYS A 32 11.83 -1.22 -17.53
C LYS A 32 12.29 0.21 -17.84
N PHE A 33 11.92 1.17 -16.99
CA PHE A 33 12.30 2.57 -17.10
C PHE A 33 13.48 2.86 -16.15
N THR A 34 14.63 3.17 -16.73
CA THR A 34 15.89 3.46 -16.03
C THR A 34 16.55 4.72 -16.58
N GLY A 35 17.49 5.30 -15.83
CA GLY A 35 18.21 6.51 -16.23
C GLY A 35 17.25 7.67 -16.54
N GLU A 36 17.45 8.32 -17.69
CA GLU A 36 16.63 9.47 -18.13
C GLU A 36 15.14 9.14 -18.34
N LYS A 37 14.76 7.85 -18.38
CA LYS A 37 13.36 7.42 -18.57
C LYS A 37 12.57 7.30 -17.27
N LEU A 38 13.16 7.54 -16.11
CA LEU A 38 12.48 7.37 -14.81
C LEU A 38 11.22 8.23 -14.71
N ASP A 39 11.28 9.50 -15.12
CA ASP A 39 10.12 10.41 -15.14
C ASP A 39 8.98 9.89 -16.01
N PHE A 40 9.31 9.33 -17.18
CA PHE A 40 8.32 8.69 -18.04
C PHE A 40 7.72 7.45 -17.36
N GLY A 41 8.53 6.68 -16.65
CA GLY A 41 8.06 5.53 -15.88
C GLY A 41 7.04 5.90 -14.80
N VAL A 42 7.27 6.99 -14.06
CA VAL A 42 6.33 7.50 -13.06
C VAL A 42 5.02 7.97 -13.71
N LYS A 43 5.11 8.71 -14.83
CA LYS A 43 3.91 9.12 -15.60
C LYS A 43 3.11 7.92 -16.10
N ALA A 44 3.80 6.92 -16.66
CA ALA A 44 3.18 5.68 -17.12
C ALA A 44 2.49 4.96 -15.95
N PHE A 45 3.15 4.86 -14.79
CA PHE A 45 2.55 4.28 -13.58
C PHE A 45 1.21 4.94 -13.23
N PHE A 46 1.15 6.27 -13.12
CA PHE A 46 -0.11 6.97 -12.83
C PHE A 46 -1.16 6.85 -13.96
N SER A 47 -0.73 6.61 -15.20
CA SER A 47 -1.64 6.42 -16.34
C SER A 47 -2.28 5.02 -16.37
N PHE A 48 -1.58 4.02 -15.83
CA PHE A 48 -2.00 2.61 -15.89
C PHE A 48 -2.42 2.03 -14.54
N ILE A 49 -2.23 2.75 -13.43
CA ILE A 49 -2.68 2.28 -12.13
C ILE A 49 -4.21 2.25 -12.11
N ASP A 50 -4.74 1.09 -11.76
CA ASP A 50 -6.16 0.89 -11.56
C ASP A 50 -6.45 0.93 -10.04
N PRO A 51 -7.27 1.89 -9.57
CA PRO A 51 -7.64 2.01 -8.16
C PRO A 51 -8.25 0.74 -7.57
N GLU A 52 -8.95 -0.09 -8.36
CA GLU A 52 -9.57 -1.32 -7.86
C GLU A 52 -8.53 -2.29 -7.29
N HIS A 53 -7.29 -2.29 -7.83
CA HIS A 53 -6.18 -3.09 -7.31
C HIS A 53 -5.79 -2.73 -5.87
N ASN A 54 -6.14 -1.52 -5.42
CA ASN A 54 -5.84 -1.01 -4.08
C ASN A 54 -7.00 -1.16 -3.09
N ASP A 55 -8.16 -1.68 -3.53
CA ASP A 55 -9.37 -1.76 -2.71
C ASP A 55 -9.45 -3.07 -1.92
N LEU A 56 -8.74 -3.11 -0.78
CA LEU A 56 -8.71 -4.27 0.12
C LEU A 56 -10.12 -4.72 0.53
N GLU A 57 -10.52 -5.90 0.04
CA GLU A 57 -11.85 -6.52 0.25
C GLU A 57 -13.04 -5.62 -0.13
N GLY A 58 -12.87 -4.67 -1.06
CA GLY A 58 -13.96 -3.77 -1.44
C GLY A 58 -14.37 -2.79 -0.33
N LEU A 59 -13.49 -2.57 0.66
CA LEU A 59 -13.79 -1.75 1.83
C LEU A 59 -13.64 -0.25 1.59
N PHE A 60 -13.06 0.19 0.47
CA PHE A 60 -12.82 1.61 0.20
C PHE A 60 -14.12 2.41 0.14
N GLN A 61 -15.10 1.99 -0.69
CA GLN A 61 -16.38 2.69 -0.82
C GLN A 61 -17.18 2.68 0.51
N PRO A 62 -17.32 1.54 1.22
CA PRO A 62 -17.93 1.51 2.55
C PRO A 62 -17.21 2.41 3.57
N ALA A 63 -15.88 2.43 3.58
CA ALA A 63 -15.08 3.27 4.48
C ALA A 63 -15.28 4.76 4.17
N LEU A 64 -15.29 5.14 2.89
CA LEU A 64 -15.58 6.51 2.46
C LEU A 64 -16.97 6.95 2.91
N GLY A 65 -17.99 6.10 2.77
CA GLY A 65 -19.34 6.40 3.22
C GLY A 65 -19.46 6.52 4.75
N HIS A 66 -18.76 5.68 5.50
CA HIS A 66 -18.87 5.64 6.97
C HIS A 66 -17.98 6.66 7.70
N LEU A 67 -16.73 6.83 7.25
CA LEU A 67 -15.69 7.63 7.91
C LEU A 67 -15.48 9.00 7.24
N GLY A 68 -16.02 9.18 6.03
CA GLY A 68 -15.81 10.35 5.20
C GLY A 68 -14.43 10.41 4.56
N PRO A 69 -14.18 11.39 3.67
CA PRO A 69 -12.93 11.48 2.91
C PRO A 69 -11.70 11.67 3.81
N LEU A 70 -10.57 11.18 3.30
CA LEU A 70 -9.24 11.33 3.90
C LEU A 70 -8.66 12.71 3.61
N LYS A 71 -7.90 13.25 4.57
CA LYS A 71 -6.94 14.34 4.32
C LYS A 71 -5.68 13.77 3.67
N SER A 72 -4.82 14.67 3.16
CA SER A 72 -3.56 14.30 2.51
C SER A 72 -2.59 13.50 3.38
N ASP A 73 -2.75 13.55 4.71
CA ASP A 73 -1.90 12.87 5.68
C ASP A 73 -2.63 11.75 6.44
N GLU A 74 -3.77 11.31 5.93
CA GLU A 74 -4.60 10.26 6.54
C GLU A 74 -4.70 9.01 5.63
N ILE A 75 -4.90 7.85 6.26
CA ILE A 75 -5.31 6.59 5.61
C ILE A 75 -6.46 5.94 6.41
N TYR A 76 -7.20 5.03 5.76
CA TYR A 76 -8.06 4.09 6.48
C TYR A 76 -7.19 2.93 7.00
N GLY A 77 -7.01 2.86 8.31
CA GLY A 77 -6.22 1.84 8.98
C GLY A 77 -7.08 0.93 9.87
N PHE A 78 -6.74 -0.35 9.94
CA PHE A 78 -7.39 -1.27 10.87
C PHE A 78 -6.92 -1.03 12.31
N VAL A 79 -7.88 -0.90 13.22
CA VAL A 79 -7.67 -0.75 14.66
C VAL A 79 -8.57 -1.77 15.38
N PRO A 80 -8.01 -2.85 15.97
CA PRO A 80 -6.58 -3.17 16.04
C PRO A 80 -5.98 -3.55 14.69
N ALA A 81 -4.65 -3.43 14.55
CA ALA A 81 -3.95 -3.84 13.34
C ALA A 81 -4.15 -5.33 13.05
N LEU A 82 -4.30 -5.69 11.77
CA LEU A 82 -4.52 -7.08 11.34
C LEU A 82 -3.39 -8.02 11.75
N ALA A 83 -2.15 -7.53 11.81
CA ALA A 83 -0.99 -8.28 12.31
C ALA A 83 -1.14 -8.76 13.77
N LEU A 84 -2.04 -8.16 14.55
CA LEU A 84 -2.37 -8.56 15.91
C LEU A 84 -3.58 -9.51 15.99
N GLY A 85 -4.05 -10.04 14.85
CA GLY A 85 -5.20 -10.94 14.77
C GLY A 85 -6.56 -10.23 14.73
N GLY A 86 -6.58 -8.92 14.43
CA GLY A 86 -7.81 -8.14 14.28
C GLY A 86 -8.67 -8.62 13.09
N PRO A 87 -10.01 -8.55 13.16
CA PRO A 87 -10.86 -8.87 12.03
C PRO A 87 -10.79 -7.80 10.94
N MET A 88 -10.81 -8.23 9.68
CA MET A 88 -10.86 -7.36 8.50
C MET A 88 -12.30 -6.90 8.21
N GLU A 89 -12.83 -6.03 9.06
CA GLU A 89 -14.21 -5.54 9.00
C GLU A 89 -14.28 -4.01 8.96
N LEU A 90 -15.30 -3.46 8.29
CA LEU A 90 -15.53 -2.02 8.17
C LEU A 90 -15.52 -1.30 9.54
N LYS A 91 -16.13 -1.91 10.56
CA LYS A 91 -16.24 -1.33 11.91
C LYS A 91 -14.88 -1.13 12.60
N ASN A 92 -13.84 -1.83 12.13
CA ASN A 92 -12.49 -1.74 12.65
C ASN A 92 -11.62 -0.77 11.85
N LEU A 93 -12.15 -0.14 10.80
CA LEU A 93 -11.43 0.92 10.09
C LEU A 93 -11.57 2.24 10.82
N GLN A 94 -10.47 2.98 10.90
CA GLN A 94 -10.42 4.35 11.41
C GLN A 94 -9.59 5.22 10.46
N LYS A 95 -9.88 6.52 10.44
CA LYS A 95 -8.96 7.50 9.84
C LYS A 95 -7.80 7.73 10.80
N VAL A 96 -6.59 7.41 10.34
CA VAL A 96 -5.36 7.49 11.12
C VAL A 96 -4.30 8.24 10.33
N LYS A 97 -3.32 8.85 11.03
CA LYS A 97 -2.21 9.51 10.37
C LYS A 97 -1.32 8.51 9.65
N THR A 98 -1.04 8.76 8.38
CA THR A 98 -0.34 7.83 7.50
C THR A 98 1.03 7.44 8.05
N ILE A 99 1.86 8.42 8.41
CA ILE A 99 3.23 8.17 8.89
C ILE A 99 3.22 7.43 10.23
N GLU A 100 2.37 7.86 11.17
CA GLU A 100 2.27 7.24 12.50
C GLU A 100 1.81 5.77 12.39
N HIS A 101 0.76 5.52 11.59
CA HIS A 101 0.20 4.18 11.44
C HIS A 101 1.17 3.24 10.71
N LEU A 102 1.82 3.69 9.63
CA LEU A 102 2.83 2.88 8.94
C LEU A 102 4.05 2.61 9.83
N THR A 103 4.47 3.59 10.64
CA THR A 103 5.56 3.41 11.62
C THR A 103 5.17 2.36 12.65
N PHE A 104 3.95 2.44 13.20
CA PHE A 104 3.43 1.44 14.12
C PHE A 104 3.41 0.04 13.49
N LEU A 105 2.85 -0.12 12.29
CA LEU A 105 2.81 -1.41 11.59
C LEU A 105 4.21 -1.99 11.34
N SER A 106 5.19 -1.14 11.02
CA SER A 106 6.58 -1.57 10.80
C SER A 106 7.26 -2.15 12.04
N GLN A 107 6.76 -1.82 13.24
CA GLN A 107 7.27 -2.34 14.51
C GLN A 107 6.61 -3.67 14.91
N LEU A 108 5.49 -4.05 14.27
CA LEU A 108 4.76 -5.28 14.59
C LEU A 108 5.36 -6.52 13.93
N SER A 109 5.93 -6.38 12.74
CA SER A 109 6.53 -7.49 11.99
C SER A 109 7.59 -6.98 11.01
N PRO A 110 8.69 -7.72 10.80
CA PRO A 110 9.61 -7.43 9.71
C PRO A 110 8.88 -7.56 8.36
N LEU A 111 9.32 -6.76 7.38
CA LEU A 111 8.86 -6.87 6.01
C LEU A 111 9.36 -8.19 5.38
N GLN A 112 8.46 -8.92 4.75
CA GLN A 112 8.76 -10.18 4.07
C GLN A 112 8.43 -10.08 2.59
N ASP A 113 9.26 -10.70 1.76
CA ASP A 113 8.96 -10.86 0.34
C ASP A 113 7.67 -11.68 0.17
N TRP A 114 6.87 -11.36 -0.85
CA TRP A 114 5.70 -12.14 -1.24
C TRP A 114 6.08 -13.54 -1.75
N GLY A 115 7.34 -13.75 -2.15
CA GLY A 115 7.88 -15.05 -2.54
C GLY A 115 7.44 -15.51 -3.93
N PHE A 116 6.97 -14.59 -4.79
CA PHE A 116 6.74 -14.93 -6.19
C PHE A 116 8.10 -15.18 -6.87
N PRO A 117 8.23 -16.26 -7.67
CA PRO A 117 9.44 -16.46 -8.46
C PRO A 117 9.64 -15.28 -9.42
N ASP A 118 10.90 -14.89 -9.65
CA ASP A 118 11.26 -13.95 -10.71
C ASP A 118 10.79 -14.55 -12.05
N VAL A 119 9.81 -13.91 -12.69
CA VAL A 119 9.29 -14.30 -14.02
C VAL A 119 10.09 -13.62 -15.12
#